data_AF-A0A931YJ45-F1
#
_entry.id   AF-A0A931YJ45-F1
#
_cell.length_a   1.000
_cell.length_b   1.000
_cell.length_c   1.000
_cell.angle_alpha   90.00
_cell.angle_beta   90.00
_cell.angle_gamma   90.00
#
_symmetry.space_group_name_H-M   'P 1'
#
loop_
_entity.id
_entity.type
_entity.pdbx_description
1 polymer ?
#
loop_
_entity_poly.entity_id
_entity_poly.type
_entity_poly.pdbx_seq_one_letter_code
_entity_poly.pdbx_strand_id
1 'polypeptide(L)'
;MADVPWQVRLSRKSLKKSEKLRVLDRTLPSFDGARCLEVGCDRGVTSYHLRRRGGRWVSVDTETVHVRETRDLVGEGVVQIEPLRLPFRDRAFQCVAVVDFLEHVEDDDAFLRELRRVLAPDGSLYVTVPRSDERLVINSLKGLAGMTPDLYGHVRHGYTV
;
A
#
# COMPACT_ATOMS: atom_id res chain seq x y z
N MET A 1 15.56 13.73 -19.30
CA MET A 1 15.09 13.19 -18.01
C MET A 1 13.60 13.48 -17.92
N ALA A 2 12.73 12.48 -17.85
CA ALA A 2 11.30 12.72 -17.69
C ALA A 2 11.05 13.52 -16.40
N ASP A 3 10.17 14.52 -16.46
CA ASP A 3 9.86 15.33 -15.28
C ASP A 3 9.24 14.45 -14.19
N VAL A 4 9.68 14.63 -12.95
CA VAL A 4 9.19 13.82 -11.82
C VAL A 4 7.76 14.28 -11.50
N PRO A 5 6.77 13.38 -11.49
CA PRO A 5 5.38 13.77 -11.25
C PRO A 5 5.20 14.55 -9.95
N TRP A 6 4.26 15.50 -9.94
CA TRP A 6 4.09 16.41 -8.80
C TRP A 6 3.70 15.66 -7.52
N GLN A 7 2.93 14.56 -7.61
CA GLN A 7 2.58 13.71 -6.47
C GLN A 7 3.84 13.19 -5.77
N VAL A 8 4.82 12.76 -6.57
CA VAL A 8 6.13 12.25 -6.10
C VAL A 8 7.00 13.39 -5.56
N ARG A 9 6.93 14.60 -6.14
CA ARG A 9 7.62 15.77 -5.58
C ARG A 9 7.02 16.18 -4.24
N LEU A 10 5.70 16.13 -4.09
CA LEU A 10 4.99 16.47 -2.87
C LEU A 10 5.26 15.45 -1.76
N SER A 11 5.33 14.15 -2.08
CA SER A 11 5.60 13.11 -1.09
C SER A 11 6.97 13.28 -0.41
N ARG A 12 7.97 13.80 -1.13
CA ARG A 12 9.31 14.14 -0.59
C ARG A 12 9.30 15.23 0.47
N LYS A 13 8.24 16.05 0.53
CA LYS A 13 8.06 17.07 1.58
C LYS A 13 7.52 16.49 2.88
N SER A 14 7.03 15.25 2.86
CA SER A 14 6.55 14.54 4.06
C SER A 14 7.64 13.60 4.58
N LEU A 15 8.10 13.84 5.81
CA LEU A 15 9.09 12.97 6.47
C LEU A 15 8.60 11.52 6.54
N LYS A 16 7.34 11.32 6.95
CA LYS A 16 6.70 10.00 7.04
C LYS A 16 6.68 9.28 5.69
N LYS A 17 6.21 9.96 4.62
CA LYS A 17 6.15 9.34 3.29
C LYS A 17 7.55 9.05 2.75
N SER A 18 8.51 9.95 2.98
CA SER A 18 9.90 9.77 2.57
C SER A 18 10.58 8.60 3.30
N GLU A 19 10.33 8.45 4.60
CA GLU A 19 10.86 7.33 5.38
C GLU A 19 10.25 5.99 4.94
N LYS A 20 8.93 5.93 4.74
CA LYS A 20 8.25 4.74 4.19
C LYS A 20 8.88 4.31 2.86
N LEU A 21 9.02 5.25 1.92
CA LEU A 21 9.64 4.97 0.63
C LEU A 21 11.08 4.48 0.79
N ARG A 22 11.88 5.03 1.71
CA ARG A 22 13.23 4.52 2.01
C ARG A 22 13.23 3.11 2.56
N VAL A 23 12.28 2.76 3.43
CA VAL A 23 12.16 1.39 3.97
C VAL A 23 11.79 0.42 2.86
N LEU A 24 10.75 0.73 2.08
CA LEU A 24 10.40 -0.04 0.89
C LEU A 24 11.59 -0.16 -0.06
N ASP A 25 12.37 0.92 -0.21
CA ASP A 25 13.50 0.92 -1.11
C ASP A 25 14.63 -0.03 -0.71
N ARG A 26 14.82 -0.21 0.60
CA ARG A 26 15.86 -1.07 1.18
C ARG A 26 15.43 -2.53 1.31
N THR A 27 14.13 -2.77 1.43
CA THR A 27 13.59 -4.10 1.73
C THR A 27 13.11 -4.83 0.48
N LEU A 28 12.56 -4.10 -0.51
CA LEU A 28 11.98 -4.74 -1.68
C LEU A 28 13.04 -5.07 -2.75
N PRO A 29 13.02 -6.30 -3.31
CA PRO A 29 13.91 -6.69 -4.39
C PRO A 29 13.51 -6.04 -5.73
N SER A 30 14.25 -6.37 -6.80
CA SER A 30 13.73 -6.21 -8.16
C SER A 30 12.60 -7.22 -8.40
N PHE A 31 11.63 -6.84 -9.22
CA PHE A 31 10.48 -7.65 -9.62
C PHE A 31 10.47 -7.96 -11.12
N ASP A 32 11.62 -7.87 -11.80
CA ASP A 32 11.71 -8.10 -13.24
C ASP A 32 11.05 -9.41 -13.68
N GLY A 33 10.18 -9.30 -14.69
CA GLY A 33 9.39 -10.43 -15.21
C GLY A 33 8.23 -10.92 -14.33
N ALA A 34 8.15 -10.51 -13.06
CA ALA A 34 7.13 -10.96 -12.12
C ALA A 34 5.75 -10.33 -12.40
N ARG A 35 4.68 -11.07 -12.13
CA ARG A 35 3.32 -10.50 -12.01
C ARG A 35 3.09 -10.07 -10.57
N CYS A 36 2.79 -8.80 -10.36
CA CYS A 36 2.73 -8.18 -9.05
C CYS A 36 1.37 -7.55 -8.79
N LEU A 37 0.92 -7.59 -7.54
CA LEU A 37 -0.29 -6.91 -7.07
C LEU A 37 0.09 -5.93 -5.97
N GLU A 38 -0.38 -4.70 -6.06
CA GLU A 38 -0.38 -3.72 -4.98
C GLU A 38 -1.81 -3.53 -4.49
N VAL A 39 -2.03 -3.65 -3.18
CA VAL A 39 -3.30 -3.40 -2.51
C VAL A 39 -3.20 -2.10 -1.71
N GLY A 40 -4.12 -1.18 -1.97
CA GLY A 40 -4.16 0.16 -1.38
C GLY A 40 -3.24 1.12 -2.12
N CYS A 41 -3.64 1.55 -3.33
CA CYS A 41 -2.78 2.40 -4.15
C CYS A 41 -2.81 3.89 -3.78
N ASP A 42 -3.83 4.36 -3.03
CA ASP A 42 -3.97 5.75 -2.59
C ASP A 42 -3.77 6.72 -3.79
N ARG A 43 -2.86 7.69 -3.68
CA ARG A 43 -2.55 8.67 -4.74
C ARG A 43 -1.42 8.23 -5.68
N GLY A 44 -1.15 6.93 -5.73
CA GLY A 44 -0.26 6.28 -6.71
C GLY A 44 1.24 6.49 -6.50
N VAL A 45 1.67 7.17 -5.43
CA VAL A 45 3.10 7.38 -5.16
C VAL A 45 3.80 6.03 -4.97
N THR A 46 3.26 5.16 -4.12
CA THR A 46 3.82 3.81 -3.92
C THR A 46 3.79 3.02 -5.23
N SER A 47 2.69 3.06 -5.98
CA SER A 47 2.54 2.42 -7.30
C SER A 47 3.62 2.83 -8.29
N TYR A 48 3.95 4.13 -8.32
CA TYR A 48 5.01 4.69 -9.15
C TYR A 48 6.39 4.14 -8.75
N HIS A 49 6.67 4.06 -7.45
CA HIS A 49 7.92 3.51 -6.94
C HIS A 49 8.05 1.99 -7.19
N LEU A 50 6.99 1.23 -6.99
CA LEU A 50 6.96 -0.22 -7.22
C LEU A 50 7.20 -0.57 -8.70
N ARG A 51 6.55 0.12 -9.64
CA ARG A 51 6.74 -0.11 -11.08
C ARG A 51 8.17 0.14 -11.55
N ARG A 52 8.90 1.05 -10.89
CA ARG A 52 10.32 1.33 -11.20
C ARG A 52 11.27 0.23 -10.72
N ARG A 53 10.79 -0.72 -9.92
CA ARG A 53 11.52 -1.94 -9.56
C ARG A 53 11.30 -3.09 -10.56
N GLY A 54 10.65 -2.80 -11.69
CA GLY A 54 10.30 -3.81 -12.68
C GLY A 54 9.02 -4.56 -12.34
N GLY A 55 8.74 -5.59 -13.13
CA GLY A 55 7.53 -6.40 -13.03
C GLY A 55 6.31 -5.75 -13.68
N ARG A 56 5.24 -6.55 -13.77
CA ARG A 56 3.92 -6.12 -14.26
C ARG A 56 2.99 -5.96 -13.07
N TRP A 57 2.75 -4.71 -12.69
CA TRP A 57 1.94 -4.36 -11.54
C TRP A 57 0.48 -4.13 -11.91
N VAL A 58 -0.40 -4.74 -11.13
CA VAL A 58 -1.79 -4.32 -10.97
C VAL A 58 -1.89 -3.62 -9.61
N SER A 59 -2.48 -2.43 -9.56
CA SER A 59 -2.70 -1.65 -8.35
C SER A 59 -4.19 -1.56 -8.08
N VAL A 60 -4.62 -1.80 -6.85
CA VAL A 60 -6.04 -1.81 -6.48
C VAL A 60 -6.34 -0.93 -5.28
N ASP A 61 -7.54 -0.36 -5.28
CA ASP A 61 -8.07 0.44 -4.16
C ASP A 61 -9.61 0.37 -4.16
N THR A 62 -10.22 0.60 -3.00
CA THR A 62 -11.68 0.63 -2.86
C THR A 62 -12.25 1.97 -3.30
N GLU A 63 -11.49 3.05 -3.16
CA GLU A 63 -11.93 4.41 -3.46
C GLU A 63 -11.71 4.77 -4.93
N THR A 64 -12.78 5.13 -5.63
CA THR A 64 -12.73 5.51 -7.05
C THR A 64 -11.76 6.68 -7.30
N VAL A 65 -11.62 7.61 -6.35
CA VAL A 65 -10.69 8.75 -6.48
C VAL A 65 -9.23 8.30 -6.49
N HIS A 66 -8.86 7.34 -5.64
CA HIS A 66 -7.50 6.78 -5.60
C HIS A 66 -7.16 6.05 -6.89
N VAL A 67 -8.10 5.29 -7.43
CA VAL A 67 -7.97 4.60 -8.72
C VAL A 67 -7.73 5.59 -9.85
N ARG A 68 -8.48 6.70 -9.89
CA ARG A 68 -8.29 7.75 -10.90
C ARG A 68 -6.93 8.44 -10.76
N GLU A 69 -6.60 8.96 -9.57
CA GLU A 69 -5.34 9.68 -9.34
C GLU A 69 -4.11 8.78 -9.59
N THR A 70 -4.19 7.51 -9.22
CA THR A 70 -3.13 6.53 -9.50
C THR A 70 -3.01 6.27 -10.99
N ARG A 71 -4.13 6.09 -11.71
CA ARG A 71 -4.13 5.88 -13.17
C ARG A 71 -3.54 7.07 -13.92
N ASP A 72 -3.84 8.29 -13.51
CA ASP A 72 -3.25 9.50 -14.09
C ASP A 72 -1.72 9.56 -13.92
N LEU A 73 -1.20 8.91 -12.87
CA LEU A 73 0.23 8.89 -12.54
C LEU A 73 0.98 7.72 -13.20
N VAL A 74 0.41 6.51 -13.20
CA VAL A 74 1.12 5.28 -13.60
C VAL A 74 0.58 4.62 -14.87
N GLY A 75 -0.50 5.16 -15.44
CA GLY A 75 -1.17 4.60 -16.60
C GLY A 75 -2.03 3.39 -16.26
N GLU A 76 -1.93 2.35 -17.08
CA GLU A 76 -2.78 1.15 -16.99
C GLU A 76 -2.49 0.26 -15.77
N GLY A 77 -3.34 -0.76 -15.59
CA GLY A 77 -3.20 -1.73 -14.50
C GLY A 77 -3.65 -1.15 -13.15
N VAL A 78 -4.67 -0.30 -13.13
CA VAL A 78 -5.27 0.23 -11.90
C VAL A 78 -6.75 -0.12 -11.88
N VAL A 79 -7.19 -0.86 -10.86
CA VAL A 79 -8.53 -1.48 -10.79
C VAL A 79 -9.19 -1.12 -9.47
N GLN A 80 -10.44 -0.65 -9.53
CA GLN A 80 -11.26 -0.50 -8.33
C GLN A 80 -11.74 -1.88 -7.87
N ILE A 81 -11.67 -2.13 -6.57
CA ILE A 81 -12.12 -3.40 -5.97
C ILE A 81 -13.14 -3.14 -4.86
N GLU A 82 -13.85 -4.18 -4.48
CA GLU A 82 -14.59 -4.22 -3.22
C GLU A 82 -13.67 -4.74 -2.09
N PRO A 83 -13.97 -4.40 -0.82
CA PRO A 83 -13.24 -4.95 0.31
C PRO A 83 -13.26 -6.48 0.34
N LEU A 84 -12.24 -7.08 0.95
CA LEU A 84 -12.16 -8.51 1.33
C LEU A 84 -12.10 -9.55 0.19
N ARG A 85 -12.49 -9.23 -1.05
CA ARG A 85 -12.43 -10.17 -2.18
C ARG A 85 -11.85 -9.54 -3.44
N LEU A 86 -10.75 -10.12 -3.89
CA LEU A 86 -10.02 -9.64 -5.04
C LEU A 86 -10.53 -10.31 -6.33
N PRO A 87 -10.77 -9.55 -7.42
CA PRO A 87 -11.30 -10.07 -8.68
C PRO A 87 -10.22 -10.77 -9.53
N PHE A 88 -9.35 -11.55 -8.89
CA PHE A 88 -8.25 -12.26 -9.52
C PHE A 88 -8.37 -13.76 -9.29
N ARG A 89 -7.90 -14.53 -10.28
CA ARG A 89 -7.79 -15.99 -10.17
C ARG A 89 -6.78 -16.39 -9.09
N ASP A 90 -6.90 -17.62 -8.62
CA ASP A 90 -5.94 -18.22 -7.70
C ASP A 90 -4.52 -18.21 -8.30
N ARG A 91 -3.52 -17.99 -7.44
CA ARG A 91 -2.09 -18.05 -7.79
C ARG A 91 -1.71 -17.16 -8.98
N ALA A 92 -2.40 -16.03 -9.14
CA ALA A 92 -2.18 -15.08 -10.23
C ALA A 92 -0.84 -14.33 -10.11
N PHE A 93 -0.41 -14.02 -8.87
CA PHE A 93 0.70 -13.11 -8.60
C PHE A 93 1.88 -13.80 -7.94
N GLN A 94 3.08 -13.41 -8.35
CA GLN A 94 4.34 -13.85 -7.74
C GLN A 94 4.79 -12.92 -6.61
N CYS A 95 4.28 -11.68 -6.60
CA CYS A 95 4.49 -10.72 -5.54
C CYS A 95 3.17 -10.02 -5.21
N VAL A 96 2.85 -9.89 -3.93
CA VAL A 96 1.75 -9.07 -3.44
C VAL A 96 2.32 -8.09 -2.42
N ALA A 97 2.02 -6.80 -2.59
CA ALA A 97 2.38 -5.75 -1.66
C ALA A 97 1.10 -5.11 -1.09
N VAL A 98 1.00 -5.03 0.23
CA VAL A 98 -0.09 -4.39 0.96
C VAL A 98 0.54 -3.22 1.72
N VAL A 99 0.26 -1.99 1.32
CA VAL A 99 0.98 -0.82 1.85
C VAL A 99 0.00 0.11 2.55
N ASP A 100 0.00 0.09 3.89
CA ASP A 100 -0.87 0.92 4.74
C ASP A 100 -2.36 0.75 4.36
N PHE A 101 -2.77 -0.51 4.17
CA PHE A 101 -4.14 -0.87 3.81
C PHE A 101 -4.78 -1.79 4.85
N LEU A 102 -3.99 -2.69 5.45
CA LEU A 102 -4.51 -3.78 6.28
C LEU A 102 -5.18 -3.27 7.56
N GLU A 103 -4.75 -2.12 8.08
CA GLU A 103 -5.32 -1.41 9.23
C GLU A 103 -6.74 -0.86 9.00
N HIS A 104 -7.21 -0.86 7.75
CA HIS A 104 -8.57 -0.45 7.36
C HIS A 104 -9.50 -1.64 7.13
N VAL A 105 -8.99 -2.87 7.23
CA VAL A 105 -9.74 -4.09 6.91
C VAL A 105 -10.25 -4.73 8.20
N GLU A 106 -11.56 -4.75 8.42
CA GLU A 106 -12.18 -5.33 9.64
C GLU A 106 -11.78 -6.78 9.92
N ASP A 107 -11.97 -7.67 8.95
CA ASP A 107 -11.57 -9.09 9.03
C ASP A 107 -10.27 -9.31 8.25
N ASP A 108 -9.14 -9.00 8.88
CA ASP A 108 -7.81 -9.19 8.31
C ASP A 108 -7.46 -10.67 8.12
N ASP A 109 -7.93 -11.58 8.97
CA ASP A 109 -7.75 -13.02 8.80
C ASP A 109 -8.40 -13.54 7.51
N ALA A 110 -9.63 -13.09 7.19
CA ALA A 110 -10.27 -13.37 5.91
C ALA A 110 -9.49 -12.77 4.75
N PHE A 111 -9.01 -11.53 4.90
CA PHE A 111 -8.26 -10.88 3.84
C PHE A 111 -6.88 -11.51 3.62
N LEU A 112 -6.18 -11.95 4.66
CA LEU A 112 -4.92 -12.69 4.56
C LEU A 112 -5.13 -14.04 3.85
N ARG A 113 -6.25 -14.72 4.07
CA ARG A 113 -6.64 -15.91 3.29
C ARG A 113 -6.87 -15.58 1.81
N GLU A 114 -7.46 -14.43 1.51
CA GLU A 114 -7.66 -13.96 0.13
C GLU A 114 -6.34 -13.60 -0.55
N LEU A 115 -5.44 -12.91 0.15
CA LEU A 115 -4.08 -12.62 -0.32
C LEU A 115 -3.30 -13.91 -0.58
N ARG A 116 -3.41 -14.90 0.31
CA ARG A 116 -2.85 -16.25 0.14
C ARG A 116 -3.41 -16.94 -1.11
N ARG A 117 -4.71 -16.80 -1.40
CA ARG A 117 -5.36 -17.41 -2.57
C ARG A 117 -4.81 -16.86 -3.88
N VAL A 118 -4.65 -15.55 -4.00
CA VAL A 118 -4.16 -14.91 -5.24
C VAL A 118 -2.64 -15.01 -5.40
N LEU A 119 -1.91 -15.27 -4.32
CA LEU A 119 -0.45 -15.47 -4.32
C LEU A 119 -0.08 -16.86 -4.84
N ALA A 120 0.96 -16.93 -5.69
CA ALA A 120 1.55 -18.17 -6.16
C ALA A 120 2.23 -18.94 -5.00
N PRO A 121 2.40 -20.27 -5.10
CA PRO A 121 3.01 -21.07 -4.03
C PRO A 121 4.38 -20.55 -3.55
N ASP A 122 5.23 -20.14 -4.48
CA ASP A 122 6.57 -19.57 -4.20
C ASP A 122 6.58 -18.03 -4.25
N GLY A 123 5.39 -17.42 -4.16
CA GLY A 123 5.23 -15.98 -4.19
C GLY A 123 5.59 -15.33 -2.85
N SER A 124 5.92 -14.05 -2.89
CA SER A 124 6.22 -13.25 -1.70
C SER A 124 5.10 -12.26 -1.37
N LEU A 125 4.80 -12.10 -0.08
CA LEU A 125 3.89 -11.10 0.45
C LEU A 125 4.70 -10.06 1.23
N TYR A 126 4.53 -8.78 0.90
CA TYR A 126 5.11 -7.66 1.61
C TYR A 126 3.99 -6.83 2.22
N VAL A 127 4.10 -6.53 3.52
CA VAL A 127 3.07 -5.78 4.25
C VAL A 127 3.73 -4.62 4.99
N THR A 128 3.17 -3.42 4.85
CA THR A 128 3.43 -2.30 5.77
C THR A 128 2.16 -1.92 6.49
N VAL A 129 2.31 -1.66 7.79
CA VAL A 129 1.25 -1.25 8.69
C VAL A 129 1.81 -0.18 9.63
N PRO A 130 0.97 0.73 10.14
CA PRO A 130 1.38 1.71 11.11
C PRO A 130 1.88 1.01 12.37
N ARG A 131 3.05 1.45 12.87
CA ARG A 131 3.49 1.15 14.23
C ARG A 131 3.11 2.35 15.10
N SER A 132 2.08 2.18 15.93
CA SER A 132 1.74 3.15 16.97
C SER A 132 2.64 2.90 18.18
N ASP A 133 3.59 3.80 18.42
CA ASP A 133 4.33 3.84 19.67
C ASP A 133 3.69 4.92 20.56
N GLU A 134 2.81 4.49 21.44
CA GLU A 134 2.09 5.39 22.37
C GLU A 134 3.04 6.12 23.33
N ARG A 135 4.29 5.65 23.46
CA ARG A 135 5.31 6.27 24.34
C ARG A 135 5.91 7.54 23.75
N LEU A 136 5.68 7.82 22.47
CA LEU A 136 6.15 9.05 21.84
C LEU A 136 5.20 10.20 22.23
N VAL A 137 5.73 11.20 22.94
CA VAL A 137 5.00 12.41 23.41
C VAL A 137 4.19 13.08 22.29
N ILE A 138 4.70 13.05 21.05
CA ILE A 138 4.00 13.62 19.90
C ILE A 138 2.67 12.93 19.58
N ASN A 139 2.50 11.66 19.93
CA ASN A 139 1.24 10.93 19.74
C ASN A 139 0.21 11.31 20.80
N SER A 140 0.63 11.57 22.04
CA SER A 140 -0.23 12.15 23.08
C SER A 140 -0.69 13.58 22.73
N LEU A 141 0.22 14.41 22.18
CA LEU A 141 -0.12 15.76 21.71
C LEU A 141 -1.09 15.75 20.52
N LYS A 142 -0.95 14.80 19.59
CA LYS A 142 -1.92 14.59 18.51
C LYS A 142 -3.29 14.20 19.02
N GLY A 143 -3.35 13.29 20.01
CA GLY A 143 -4.59 12.93 20.68
C GLY A 143 -5.29 14.14 21.31
N LEU A 144 -4.54 14.99 22.02
CA LEU A 144 -5.05 16.26 22.58
C LEU A 144 -5.53 17.25 21.51
N ALA A 145 -4.93 17.22 20.31
CA ALA A 145 -5.36 18.01 19.16
C ALA A 145 -6.51 17.37 18.36
N GLY A 146 -7.11 16.28 18.86
CA GLY A 146 -8.20 15.56 18.20
C GLY A 146 -7.78 14.72 16.99
N MET A 147 -6.48 14.59 16.72
CA MET A 147 -5.95 13.79 15.60
C MET A 147 -5.91 12.29 15.98
N THR A 148 -7.09 11.67 16.16
CA THR A 148 -7.21 10.25 16.51
C THR A 148 -7.13 9.34 15.28
N PRO A 149 -6.75 8.05 15.43
CA PRO A 149 -6.71 7.08 14.34
C PRO A 149 -8.04 6.89 13.60
N ASP A 150 -9.18 7.11 14.29
CA ASP A 150 -10.52 7.02 13.72
C ASP A 150 -10.75 8.04 12.59
N LEU A 151 -10.09 9.20 12.64
CA LEU A 151 -10.15 10.20 11.57
C LEU A 151 -9.58 9.69 10.24
N TYR A 152 -8.75 8.64 10.29
CA TYR A 152 -8.16 8.02 9.12
C TYR A 152 -8.89 6.73 8.72
N GLY A 153 -9.99 6.37 9.40
CA GLY A 153 -10.73 5.14 9.13
C GLY A 153 -9.96 3.87 9.52
N HIS A 154 -9.05 3.97 10.50
CA HIS A 154 -8.35 2.81 11.02
C HIS A 154 -9.30 2.02 11.93
N VAL A 155 -9.45 0.73 11.67
CA VAL A 155 -10.17 -0.19 12.58
C VAL A 155 -9.24 -0.76 13.65
N ARG A 156 -7.93 -0.48 13.54
CA ARG A 156 -6.90 -0.87 14.52
C ARG A 156 -5.69 0.06 14.50
N HIS A 157 -4.96 0.06 15.61
CA HIS A 157 -3.78 0.90 15.80
C HIS A 157 -2.51 0.39 15.11
N GLY A 158 -2.52 -0.83 14.58
CA GLY A 158 -1.37 -1.52 14.00
C GLY A 158 -1.23 -2.95 14.50
N TYR A 159 -0.03 -3.53 14.35
CA TYR A 159 0.29 -4.89 14.76
C TYR A 159 1.54 -4.91 15.64
N THR A 160 1.59 -5.83 16.60
CA THR A 160 2.78 -6.13 17.41
C THR A 160 3.51 -7.34 16.81
N VAL A 161 4.83 -7.25 16.69
CA VAL A 161 5.70 -8.33 16.17
C VAL A 161 6.62 -8.81 17.29
#